data_AF-A0A961VCE3-F1
#
_entry.id   AF-A0A961VCE3-F1
#
_cell.length_a   1.000
_cell.length_b   1.000
_cell.length_c   1.000
_cell.angle_alpha   90.00
_cell.angle_beta   90.00
_cell.angle_gamma   90.00
#
_symmetry.space_group_name_H-M   'P 1'
#
loop_
_entity.id
_entity.type
_entity.pdbx_description
1 polymer ?
#
loop_
_entity_poly.entity_id
_entity_poly.type
_entity_poly.pdbx_seq_one_letter_code
_entity_poly.pdbx_strand_id
1 'polypeptide(L)'
;ANDHLYGDNGTNVGDILNGGEGNDYLYGGTNTGGWAERDQFVFDADWGADRIFDFADNSFEKIDFSSIAGITQRSDLTITDGAGYA
;
A
#
# COMPACT_ATOMS: atom_id res chain seq x y z
N ALA A 1 9.58 -4.82 13.11
CA ALA A 1 9.35 -3.84 14.19
C ALA A 1 8.19 -2.97 13.75
N ASN A 2 7.64 -2.07 14.58
CA ASN A 2 6.62 -1.14 14.06
C ASN A 2 7.33 0.06 13.46
N ASP A 3 7.18 0.27 12.16
CA ASP A 3 7.96 1.20 11.37
C ASP A 3 7.07 2.27 10.71
N HIS A 4 7.70 3.40 10.40
CA HIS A 4 7.13 4.42 9.52
C HIS A 4 7.95 4.42 8.23
N LEU A 5 7.34 3.99 7.13
CA LEU A 5 7.98 3.91 5.83
C LEU A 5 7.42 5.00 4.91
N TYR A 6 8.33 5.75 4.27
CA TYR A 6 8.01 6.85 3.38
C TYR A 6 8.62 6.56 2.01
N GLY A 7 7.80 6.62 0.97
CA GLY A 7 8.24 6.75 -0.41
C GLY A 7 8.81 8.14 -0.69
N ASP A 8 9.35 8.29 -1.89
CA ASP A 8 9.98 9.53 -2.32
C ASP A 8 8.94 10.52 -2.86
N ASN A 9 9.28 11.81 -2.81
CA ASN A 9 8.51 12.85 -3.47
C ASN A 9 9.13 13.17 -4.83
N GLY A 10 8.33 13.24 -5.90
CA GLY A 10 8.87 13.56 -7.21
C GLY A 10 7.89 13.61 -8.37
N THR A 11 8.41 13.80 -9.57
CA THR A 11 7.61 13.75 -10.81
C THR A 11 7.82 12.42 -11.51
N ASN A 12 6.74 11.66 -11.74
CA ASN A 12 6.75 10.31 -12.30
C ASN A 12 7.60 9.29 -11.50
N VAL A 13 7.71 9.46 -10.18
CA VAL A 13 8.33 8.49 -9.28
C VAL A 13 7.25 7.51 -8.80
N GLY A 14 7.65 6.29 -8.47
CA GLY A 14 6.80 5.30 -7.83
C GLY A 14 7.69 4.38 -7.00
N ASP A 15 7.23 4.07 -5.80
CA ASP A 15 7.99 3.38 -4.77
C ASP A 15 7.47 1.96 -4.53
N ILE A 16 8.35 1.12 -3.99
CA ILE A 16 7.97 -0.21 -3.48
C ILE A 16 8.09 -0.13 -1.97
N LEU A 17 6.96 -0.22 -1.28
CA LEU A 17 6.89 -0.13 0.17
C LEU A 17 6.63 -1.51 0.76
N ASN A 18 7.64 -2.04 1.45
CA ASN A 18 7.57 -3.28 2.25
C ASN A 18 7.79 -2.91 3.72
N GLY A 19 6.74 -2.98 4.54
CA GLY A 19 6.79 -2.68 5.99
C GLY A 19 7.54 -3.76 6.78
N GLY A 20 7.36 -5.03 6.39
CA GLY A 20 7.98 -6.17 7.05
C GLY A 20 7.14 -6.68 8.22
N GLU A 21 7.77 -7.33 9.20
CA GLU A 21 7.07 -7.76 10.42
C GLU A 21 6.70 -6.54 11.28
N GLY A 22 5.46 -6.37 11.71
CA GLY A 22 5.12 -5.23 12.57
C GLY A 22 3.69 -4.76 12.39
N ASN A 23 3.37 -3.60 12.97
CA ASN A 23 2.20 -2.81 12.60
C ASN A 23 2.73 -1.46 12.09
N ASP A 24 2.78 -1.31 10.78
CA ASP A 24 3.51 -0.26 10.09
C ASP A 24 2.61 0.84 9.54
N TYR A 25 3.22 2.01 9.36
CA TYR A 25 2.60 3.20 8.79
C TYR A 25 3.28 3.47 7.45
N LEU A 26 2.56 3.24 6.35
CA LEU A 26 3.08 3.34 5.00
C LEU A 26 2.57 4.61 4.32
N TYR A 27 3.49 5.39 3.77
CA TYR A 27 3.22 6.63 3.05
C TYR A 27 3.89 6.54 1.68
N GLY A 28 3.13 6.46 0.59
CA GLY A 28 3.64 6.45 -0.78
C GLY A 28 4.40 7.73 -1.14
N GLY A 29 4.10 8.84 -0.46
CA GLY A 29 4.70 10.14 -0.75
C GLY A 29 3.88 10.93 -1.76
N THR A 30 4.35 12.12 -2.09
CA THR A 30 3.67 13.04 -3.01
C THR A 30 4.32 12.97 -4.38
N ASN A 31 3.62 12.32 -5.30
CA ASN A 31 4.04 12.17 -6.67
C ASN A 31 3.23 13.08 -7.61
N THR A 32 3.87 13.66 -8.62
CA THR A 32 3.25 14.59 -9.58
C THR A 32 3.50 14.17 -11.03
N GLY A 33 2.69 14.66 -11.97
CA GLY A 33 2.84 14.37 -13.41
C GLY A 33 1.85 13.31 -13.93
N GLY A 34 1.95 12.99 -15.22
CA GLY A 34 1.00 12.10 -15.90
C GLY A 34 1.04 10.64 -15.42
N TRP A 35 2.06 10.29 -14.63
CA TRP A 35 2.23 8.98 -13.99
C TRP A 35 2.46 9.12 -12.48
N ALA A 36 1.86 10.13 -11.87
CA ALA A 36 1.87 10.32 -10.42
C ALA A 36 1.35 9.07 -9.69
N GLU A 37 1.83 8.88 -8.46
CA GLU A 37 1.23 7.97 -7.46
C GLU A 37 1.16 6.53 -7.99
N ARG A 38 2.32 5.95 -8.33
CA ARG A 38 2.44 4.56 -8.80
C ARG A 38 3.07 3.66 -7.75
N ASP A 39 2.73 3.94 -6.51
CA ASP A 39 3.32 3.28 -5.35
C ASP A 39 2.73 1.87 -5.23
N GLN A 40 3.61 0.93 -4.89
CA GLN A 40 3.29 -0.47 -4.71
C GLN A 40 3.52 -0.85 -3.24
N PHE A 41 2.44 -1.14 -2.53
CA PHE A 41 2.45 -1.58 -1.14
C PHE A 41 2.45 -3.12 -1.13
N VAL A 42 3.58 -3.74 -0.78
CA VAL A 42 3.84 -5.18 -1.01
C VAL A 42 3.76 -5.97 0.28
N PHE A 43 2.68 -6.69 0.51
CA PHE A 43 2.44 -7.45 1.75
C PHE A 43 3.01 -8.87 1.69
N ASP A 44 3.66 -9.32 2.76
CA ASP A 44 4.15 -10.69 2.96
C ASP A 44 3.48 -11.38 4.17
N ALA A 45 3.89 -12.63 4.45
CA ALA A 45 3.49 -13.31 5.68
C ALA A 45 4.01 -12.56 6.92
N ASP A 46 3.21 -12.55 7.99
CA ASP A 46 3.55 -12.00 9.32
C ASP A 46 3.68 -10.47 9.43
N TRP A 47 3.08 -9.73 8.50
CA TRP A 47 2.99 -8.27 8.42
C TRP A 47 2.09 -7.56 9.45
N GLY A 48 1.58 -8.29 10.45
CA GLY A 48 0.68 -7.71 11.46
C GLY A 48 -0.47 -6.89 10.90
N ALA A 49 -0.67 -5.68 11.42
CA ALA A 49 -1.81 -4.81 11.15
C ALA A 49 -1.35 -3.40 10.71
N ASP A 50 -1.05 -3.28 9.43
CA ASP A 50 -0.52 -2.06 8.81
C ASP A 50 -1.59 -1.06 8.38
N ARG A 51 -1.14 0.16 8.09
CA ARG A 51 -1.97 1.23 7.56
C ARG A 51 -1.25 2.02 6.46
N ILE A 52 -1.89 2.09 5.30
CA ILE A 52 -1.52 3.00 4.21
C ILE A 52 -2.29 4.31 4.42
N PHE A 53 -1.61 5.45 4.39
CA PHE A 53 -2.20 6.75 4.77
C PHE A 53 -2.61 7.64 3.60
N ASP A 54 -1.97 7.48 2.45
CA ASP A 54 -2.08 8.36 1.29
C ASP A 54 -2.47 7.60 0.03
N PHE A 55 -3.15 6.45 0.16
CA PHE A 55 -3.54 5.64 -0.98
C PHE A 55 -4.45 6.43 -1.94
N ALA A 56 -3.99 6.62 -3.18
CA ALA A 56 -4.68 7.31 -4.24
C ALA A 56 -5.54 6.36 -5.07
N ASP A 57 -6.86 6.60 -5.09
CA ASP A 57 -7.81 5.87 -5.94
C ASP A 57 -7.76 6.38 -7.40
N ASN A 58 -6.62 6.18 -8.06
CA ASN A 58 -6.30 6.77 -9.37
C ASN A 58 -5.86 5.73 -10.43
N SER A 59 -6.04 4.43 -10.16
CA SER A 59 -5.59 3.29 -11.00
C SER A 59 -4.08 3.09 -11.13
N PHE A 60 -3.25 3.93 -10.52
CA PHE A 60 -1.79 3.88 -10.62
C PHE A 60 -1.15 3.17 -9.43
N GLU A 61 -1.70 3.35 -8.23
CA GLU A 61 -1.26 2.65 -7.03
C GLU A 61 -1.77 1.20 -6.95
N LYS A 62 -1.01 0.38 -6.24
CA LYS A 62 -1.28 -1.06 -6.12
C LYS A 62 -1.01 -1.55 -4.72
N ILE A 63 -1.90 -2.42 -4.25
CA ILE A 63 -1.65 -3.29 -3.12
C ILE A 63 -1.31 -4.67 -3.68
N ASP A 64 -0.11 -5.16 -3.38
CA ASP A 64 0.42 -6.43 -3.86
C ASP A 64 0.40 -7.48 -2.74
N PHE A 65 -0.41 -8.51 -2.93
CA PHE A 65 -0.51 -9.68 -2.04
C PHE A 65 0.05 -10.95 -2.69
N SER A 66 0.81 -10.84 -3.79
CA SER A 66 1.20 -11.96 -4.64
C SER A 66 2.09 -13.01 -3.96
N SER A 67 2.77 -12.65 -2.87
CA SER A 67 3.56 -13.58 -2.06
C SER A 67 2.72 -14.37 -1.05
N ILE A 68 1.49 -13.95 -0.77
CA ILE A 68 0.61 -14.60 0.21
C ILE A 68 -0.09 -15.78 -0.47
N ALA A 69 0.42 -16.98 -0.24
CA ALA A 69 -0.08 -18.21 -0.88
C ALA A 69 -1.58 -18.50 -0.66
N GLY A 70 -2.18 -17.96 0.41
CA GLY A 70 -3.60 -18.11 0.71
C GLY A 70 -4.53 -17.17 -0.07
N ILE A 71 -3.99 -16.17 -0.79
CA ILE A 71 -4.75 -15.20 -1.57
C ILE A 71 -4.55 -15.51 -3.05
N THR A 72 -5.50 -16.26 -3.61
CA THR A 72 -5.49 -16.73 -5.01
C THR A 72 -6.57 -16.08 -5.86
N GLN A 73 -7.57 -15.49 -5.23
CA GLN A 73 -8.72 -14.87 -5.87
C GLN A 73 -9.26 -13.74 -4.98
N ARG A 74 -9.97 -12.78 -5.57
CA ARG A 74 -10.54 -11.64 -4.82
C ARG A 74 -11.48 -12.05 -3.69
N SER A 75 -12.15 -13.20 -3.82
CA SER A 75 -13.04 -13.75 -2.79
C SER A 75 -12.33 -14.28 -1.56
N ASP A 76 -11.00 -14.40 -1.61
CA ASP A 76 -10.20 -14.72 -0.42
C ASP A 76 -10.02 -13.48 0.48
N LEU A 77 -10.35 -12.28 -0.04
CA LEU A 77 -10.30 -11.01 0.69
C LEU A 77 -11.68 -10.66 1.24
N THR A 78 -11.70 -10.18 2.49
CA THR A 78 -12.83 -9.44 3.04
C THR A 78 -12.50 -7.96 2.99
N ILE A 79 -13.18 -7.23 2.13
CA ILE A 79 -13.06 -5.77 2.05
C ILE A 79 -14.20 -5.17 2.86
N THR A 80 -13.86 -4.37 3.88
CA THR A 80 -14.82 -3.59 4.66
C THR A 80 -14.60 -2.12 4.37
N ASP A 81 -15.38 -1.55 3.45
CA ASP A 81 -15.50 -0.12 3.31
C ASP A 81 -16.45 0.40 4.40
N GLY A 82 -15.88 0.92 5.49
CA GLY A 82 -16.68 1.74 6.38
C GLY A 82 -17.21 2.93 5.58
N ALA A 83 -18.52 3.15 5.57
CA ALA A 83 -19.11 4.38 5.03
C ALA A 83 -18.23 5.56 5.52
N GLY A 84 -17.66 6.28 4.55
CA GLY A 84 -16.39 6.99 4.71
C GLY A 84 -16.29 7.86 5.95
N TYR A 85 -15.05 8.08 6.39
CA TYR A 85 -14.71 9.28 7.15
C TYR A 85 -15.00 10.48 6.21
N ALA A 86 -16.24 10.96 6.22
CA ALA A 86 -16.68 12.20 5.62
C ALA A 86 -16.32 13.39 6.52
#